data_AF-A0A523C1E5-F1
#
_entry.id   AF-A0A523C1E5-F1
#
_cell.length_a   1.000
_cell.length_b   1.000
_cell.length_c   1.000
_cell.angle_alpha   90.00
_cell.angle_beta   90.00
_cell.angle_gamma   90.00
#
_symmetry.space_group_name_H-M   'P 1'
#
loop_
_entity.id
_entity.type
_entity.pdbx_description
1 polymer ?
#
loop_
_entity_poly.entity_id
_entity_poly.type
_entity_poly.pdbx_seq_one_letter_code
_entity_poly.pdbx_strand_id
1 'polypeptide(L)'
;MAQRRIFDAYLTEEGADFAENGKRTLGNRLRSEAEKAAEEWRAELHRFLPTKADVEELPAGSWLLRLEFNLAKPFSSKAEDEFHPFEEREGRWLEMHNPLALDHLTGLPLVQPTTWKGHLRFAAGMAGIEETTINRLFGSSRGGESGQAGRLHFFPTFWDSVSKDEQGHIARAVATPLYRDTRTPVQGRAPINIEVVPAGTKGIFCLLYIPYPRGKDWSAEQIVEDLQASAEAVKAMLLEYGFSAKKTAGWGIAQNELGPENGKLIIKGALTSEAGQQSFLEPDVAFLKFMDDQGAVKSDYLGIDGNPLSKSQYRKRREGDTAIFEAFKSWYQEHGKEWVCRRTGKIAAYEEQIYNITDLEMVVERLIGQKKEAANHA
;
A
#
# COMPACT_ATOMS: atom_id res chain seq x y z
N MET A 1 -3.65 -29.19 -41.89
CA MET A 1 -4.08 -28.45 -40.69
C MET A 1 -3.12 -28.78 -39.56
N ALA A 2 -2.37 -27.81 -39.04
CA ALA A 2 -1.54 -27.99 -37.86
C ALA A 2 -1.62 -26.72 -37.01
N GLN A 3 -1.79 -26.92 -35.70
CA GLN A 3 -2.20 -25.97 -34.67
C GLN A 3 -1.45 -24.64 -34.68
N ARG A 4 -2.17 -23.53 -34.93
CA ARG A 4 -1.83 -22.23 -34.36
C ARG A 4 -2.46 -22.17 -32.97
N ARG A 5 -1.71 -22.52 -31.93
CA ARG A 5 -2.02 -22.06 -30.58
C ARG A 5 -1.34 -20.73 -30.37
N ILE A 6 -1.89 -19.70 -31.01
CA ILE A 6 -1.57 -18.31 -30.68
C ILE A 6 -2.55 -17.97 -29.55
N PHE A 7 -2.02 -17.78 -28.33
CA PHE A 7 -2.80 -17.52 -27.12
C PHE A 7 -3.21 -16.05 -26.97
N ASP A 8 -2.84 -15.22 -27.94
CA ASP A 8 -3.17 -13.80 -27.94
C ASP A 8 -4.36 -13.56 -28.88
N ALA A 9 -5.51 -13.22 -28.28
CA ALA A 9 -6.76 -12.96 -29.00
C ALA A 9 -6.55 -11.96 -30.14
N TYR A 10 -5.70 -10.96 -29.94
CA TYR A 10 -5.47 -9.90 -30.92
C TYR A 10 -4.67 -10.36 -32.14
N LEU A 11 -3.82 -11.37 -31.99
CA LEU A 11 -3.02 -11.94 -33.08
C LEU A 11 -3.74 -13.07 -33.83
N THR A 12 -4.90 -13.53 -33.34
CA THR A 12 -5.68 -14.57 -34.03
C THR A 12 -6.48 -14.05 -35.22
N GLU A 13 -6.80 -12.75 -35.23
CA GLU A 13 -7.53 -12.09 -36.32
C GLU A 13 -6.62 -11.62 -37.46
N GLU A 14 -5.33 -11.41 -37.19
CA GLU A 14 -4.37 -10.97 -38.21
C GLU A 14 -3.69 -12.17 -38.90
N GLY A 15 -3.70 -12.16 -40.23
CA GLY A 15 -3.15 -13.24 -41.07
C GLY A 15 -1.64 -13.45 -40.93
N ALA A 16 -1.08 -14.37 -41.72
CA ALA A 16 0.36 -14.71 -41.69
C ALA A 16 1.32 -13.59 -42.11
N ASP A 17 0.81 -12.45 -42.56
CA ASP A 17 1.58 -11.33 -43.13
C ASP A 17 1.34 -10.07 -42.29
N PHE A 18 1.84 -10.09 -41.05
CA PHE A 18 1.75 -8.98 -40.10
C PHE A 18 2.75 -7.88 -40.52
N ALA A 19 2.40 -7.17 -41.60
CA ALA A 19 3.16 -6.03 -42.11
C ALA A 19 3.10 -4.84 -41.15
N GLU A 20 3.85 -3.78 -41.44
CA GLU A 20 3.87 -2.53 -40.67
C GLU A 20 2.46 -1.93 -40.42
N ASN A 21 1.54 -2.13 -41.38
CA ASN A 21 0.13 -1.76 -41.25
C ASN A 21 -0.62 -2.56 -40.17
N GLY A 22 -0.28 -3.84 -39.94
CA GLY A 22 -0.89 -4.68 -38.89
C GLY A 22 -0.44 -4.26 -37.49
N LYS A 23 0.86 -4.02 -37.31
CA LYS A 23 1.42 -3.43 -36.07
C LYS A 23 0.73 -2.13 -35.68
N ARG A 24 0.59 -1.23 -36.66
CA ARG A 24 -0.09 0.05 -36.48
C ARG A 24 -1.54 -0.13 -36.07
N THR A 25 -2.27 -0.96 -36.79
CA THR A 25 -3.70 -1.19 -36.55
C THR A 25 -3.92 -1.76 -35.16
N LEU A 26 -3.10 -2.74 -34.78
CA LEU A 26 -3.15 -3.35 -33.46
C LEU A 26 -2.80 -2.36 -32.34
N GLY A 27 -1.69 -1.61 -32.45
CA GLY A 27 -1.31 -0.62 -31.43
C GLY A 27 -2.38 0.45 -31.20
N ASN A 28 -3.00 0.94 -32.27
CA ASN A 28 -4.09 1.91 -32.18
C ASN A 28 -5.39 1.32 -31.63
N ARG A 29 -5.69 0.06 -31.96
CA ARG A 29 -6.83 -0.66 -31.38
C ARG A 29 -6.66 -0.85 -29.88
N LEU A 30 -5.50 -1.33 -29.43
CA LEU A 30 -5.19 -1.51 -28.01
C LEU A 30 -5.31 -0.19 -27.23
N ARG A 31 -4.81 0.91 -27.80
CA ARG A 31 -4.98 2.24 -27.19
C ARG A 31 -6.46 2.64 -27.10
N SER A 32 -7.26 2.42 -28.14
CA SER A 32 -8.69 2.72 -28.11
C SER A 32 -9.47 1.87 -27.11
N GLU A 33 -9.13 0.58 -26.98
CA GLU A 33 -9.74 -0.31 -25.99
C GLU A 33 -9.36 0.09 -24.56
N ALA A 34 -8.09 0.47 -24.32
CA ALA A 34 -7.66 1.01 -23.04
C ALA A 34 -8.41 2.31 -22.67
N GLU A 35 -8.65 3.18 -23.65
CA GLU A 35 -9.41 4.42 -23.42
C GLU A 35 -10.87 4.16 -23.05
N LYS A 36 -11.52 3.17 -23.68
CA LYS A 36 -12.87 2.73 -23.30
C LYS A 36 -12.88 2.13 -21.90
N ALA A 37 -11.93 1.25 -21.58
CA ALA A 37 -11.79 0.70 -20.24
C ALA A 37 -11.60 1.81 -19.20
N ALA A 38 -10.81 2.83 -19.51
CA ALA A 38 -10.60 3.96 -18.61
C ALA A 38 -11.89 4.74 -18.31
N GLU A 39 -12.76 4.91 -19.30
CA GLU A 39 -14.07 5.53 -19.08
C GLU A 39 -14.97 4.69 -18.17
N GLU A 40 -14.97 3.36 -18.34
CA GLU A 40 -15.76 2.44 -17.52
C GLU A 40 -15.26 2.36 -16.08
N TRP A 41 -13.94 2.23 -15.89
CA TRP A 41 -13.33 1.97 -14.58
C TRP A 41 -13.12 3.22 -13.72
N ARG A 42 -13.15 4.43 -14.29
CA ARG A 42 -12.94 5.70 -13.58
C ARG A 42 -13.80 5.85 -12.32
N ALA A 43 -15.06 5.44 -12.37
CA ALA A 43 -15.97 5.54 -11.23
C ALA A 43 -15.62 4.57 -10.08
N GLU A 44 -14.98 3.46 -10.41
CA GLU A 44 -14.73 2.33 -9.50
C GLU A 44 -13.29 2.30 -8.96
N LEU A 45 -12.44 3.27 -9.31
CA LEU A 45 -11.00 3.26 -8.94
C LEU A 45 -10.76 3.19 -7.43
N HIS A 46 -11.66 3.79 -6.66
CA HIS A 46 -11.61 3.78 -5.20
C HIS A 46 -11.62 2.36 -4.62
N ARG A 47 -12.12 1.35 -5.35
CA ARG A 47 -12.17 -0.06 -4.91
C ARG A 47 -10.83 -0.77 -4.94
N PHE A 48 -9.85 -0.23 -5.67
CA PHE A 48 -8.49 -0.77 -5.73
C PHE A 48 -7.59 -0.18 -4.64
N LEU A 49 -8.10 0.78 -3.86
CA LEU A 49 -7.34 1.47 -2.82
C LEU A 49 -7.83 1.04 -1.43
N PRO A 50 -6.92 0.95 -0.45
CA PRO A 50 -7.28 0.58 0.90
C PRO A 50 -8.08 1.71 1.55
N THR A 51 -9.03 1.32 2.37
CA THR A 51 -9.94 2.19 3.10
C THR A 51 -9.69 2.08 4.60
N LYS A 52 -10.43 2.89 5.36
CA LYS A 52 -10.45 2.76 6.82
C LYS A 52 -10.86 1.35 7.24
N ALA A 53 -11.94 0.82 6.66
CA ALA A 53 -12.50 -0.48 7.01
C ALA A 53 -11.48 -1.61 6.86
N ASP A 54 -10.60 -1.54 5.86
CA ASP A 54 -9.54 -2.53 5.69
C ASP A 54 -8.56 -2.52 6.88
N VAL A 55 -8.23 -1.35 7.43
CA VAL A 55 -7.37 -1.22 8.61
C VAL A 55 -8.05 -1.80 9.85
N GLU A 56 -9.37 -1.70 9.96
CA GLU A 56 -10.17 -2.25 11.07
C GLU A 56 -10.06 -3.78 11.16
N GLU A 57 -9.71 -4.46 10.08
CA GLU A 57 -9.54 -5.93 10.04
C GLU A 57 -8.09 -6.38 10.27
N LEU A 58 -7.13 -5.45 10.35
CA LEU A 58 -5.70 -5.77 10.48
C LEU A 58 -5.25 -5.92 11.94
N PRO A 59 -4.05 -6.44 12.23
CA PRO A 59 -3.51 -6.48 13.59
C PRO A 59 -3.30 -5.06 14.18
N ALA A 60 -3.40 -4.92 15.50
CA ALA A 60 -3.05 -3.68 16.20
C ALA A 60 -1.60 -3.24 15.90
N GLY A 61 -1.40 -1.93 15.75
CA GLY A 61 -0.14 -1.34 15.27
C GLY A 61 -0.05 -1.22 13.75
N SER A 62 -1.04 -1.69 13.00
CA SER A 62 -1.15 -1.43 11.55
C SER A 62 -1.59 0.01 11.31
N TRP A 63 -1.07 0.62 10.24
CA TRP A 63 -1.43 1.98 9.86
C TRP A 63 -1.53 2.15 8.36
N LEU A 64 -2.42 3.04 7.94
CA LEU A 64 -2.61 3.44 6.55
C LEU A 64 -2.32 4.94 6.41
N LEU A 65 -1.32 5.28 5.60
CA LEU A 65 -1.05 6.62 5.14
C LEU A 65 -1.67 6.82 3.76
N ARG A 66 -2.64 7.74 3.66
CA ARG A 66 -3.31 8.09 2.42
C ARG A 66 -3.15 9.59 2.15
N LEU A 67 -2.54 9.93 1.02
CA LEU A 67 -2.20 11.29 0.63
C LEU A 67 -2.77 11.58 -0.76
N GLU A 68 -3.69 12.53 -0.85
CA GLU A 68 -4.13 13.12 -2.12
C GLU A 68 -3.29 14.36 -2.40
N PHE A 69 -2.45 14.31 -3.43
CA PHE A 69 -1.47 15.35 -3.73
C PHE A 69 -1.61 15.84 -5.17
N ASN A 70 -1.08 17.02 -5.46
CA ASN A 70 -0.94 17.54 -6.82
C ASN A 70 0.51 17.48 -7.27
N LEU A 71 0.75 17.19 -8.53
CA LEU A 71 2.11 17.27 -9.10
C LEU A 71 2.61 18.71 -9.13
N ALA A 72 3.80 18.97 -8.59
CA ALA A 72 4.52 20.22 -8.82
C ALA A 72 5.27 20.18 -10.15
N LYS A 73 5.76 19.01 -10.57
CA LYS A 73 6.46 18.79 -11.83
C LYS A 73 5.88 17.59 -12.58
N PRO A 74 5.95 17.57 -13.93
CA PRO A 74 5.38 16.49 -14.72
C PRO A 74 5.89 15.11 -14.29
N PHE A 75 5.06 14.10 -14.49
CA PHE A 75 5.40 12.70 -14.26
C PHE A 75 5.41 11.95 -15.59
N SER A 76 6.40 11.07 -15.75
CA SER A 76 6.35 10.01 -16.75
C SER A 76 6.72 8.66 -16.15
N SER A 77 6.05 7.63 -16.65
CA SER A 77 6.48 6.23 -16.59
C SER A 77 6.86 5.77 -18.00
N LYS A 78 7.66 4.71 -18.09
CA LYS A 78 7.96 4.07 -19.37
C LYS A 78 7.06 2.85 -19.50
N ALA A 79 6.22 2.83 -20.53
CA ALA A 79 5.52 1.60 -20.93
C ALA A 79 6.52 0.56 -21.46
N GLU A 80 6.26 -0.71 -21.18
CA GLU A 80 7.05 -1.85 -21.68
C GLU A 80 6.24 -2.68 -22.69
N ASP A 81 5.20 -2.09 -23.30
CA ASP A 81 4.30 -2.76 -24.24
C ASP A 81 5.02 -3.15 -25.53
N GLU A 82 4.70 -4.32 -26.07
CA GLU A 82 5.26 -4.81 -27.34
C GLU A 82 4.70 -4.05 -28.56
N PHE A 83 3.51 -3.47 -28.42
CA PHE A 83 2.82 -2.71 -29.47
C PHE A 83 2.58 -1.28 -29.04
N HIS A 84 3.30 -0.34 -29.66
CA HIS A 84 3.09 1.08 -29.41
C HIS A 84 2.01 1.64 -30.34
N PRO A 85 1.22 2.63 -29.88
CA PRO A 85 0.30 3.35 -30.74
C PRO A 85 1.06 4.23 -31.74
N PHE A 86 0.41 4.53 -32.86
CA PHE A 86 0.92 5.32 -33.96
C PHE A 86 -0.01 6.51 -34.20
N GLU A 87 0.59 7.63 -34.59
CA GLU A 87 -0.14 8.85 -34.92
C GLU A 87 0.23 9.36 -36.30
N GLU A 88 -0.72 10.01 -36.96
CA GLU A 88 -0.48 10.66 -38.25
C GLU A 88 0.00 12.10 -38.02
N ARG A 89 1.17 12.43 -38.59
CA ARG A 89 1.72 13.79 -38.59
C ARG A 89 2.18 14.15 -40.00
N GLU A 90 1.70 15.27 -40.52
CA GLU A 90 2.08 15.78 -41.84
C GLU A 90 1.96 14.72 -42.97
N GLY A 91 0.92 13.88 -42.92
CA GLY A 91 0.67 12.82 -43.91
C GLY A 91 1.55 11.57 -43.76
N ARG A 92 2.22 11.39 -42.61
CA ARG A 92 3.04 10.21 -42.29
C ARG A 92 2.61 9.60 -40.96
N TRP A 93 2.57 8.27 -40.90
CA TRP A 93 2.36 7.53 -39.65
C TRP A 93 3.68 7.37 -38.92
N LEU A 94 3.71 7.81 -37.67
CA LEU A 94 4.88 7.73 -36.80
C LEU A 94 4.50 6.94 -35.56
N GLU A 95 5.36 6.00 -35.19
CA GLU A 95 5.24 5.28 -33.92
C GLU A 95 5.42 6.28 -32.77
N MET A 96 4.52 6.24 -31.79
CA MET A 96 4.62 7.10 -30.62
C MET A 96 5.69 6.56 -29.69
N HIS A 97 6.81 7.30 -29.60
CA HIS A 97 7.90 6.95 -28.72
C HIS A 97 7.61 7.38 -27.27
N ASN A 98 7.92 6.51 -26.30
CA ASN A 98 7.75 6.72 -24.86
C ASN A 98 6.29 7.02 -24.41
N PRO A 99 5.34 6.09 -24.62
CA PRO A 99 4.04 6.19 -24.00
C PRO A 99 4.12 6.04 -22.48
N LEU A 100 3.14 6.61 -21.78
CA LEU A 100 2.94 6.34 -20.35
C LEU A 100 2.56 4.88 -20.14
N ALA A 101 3.05 4.28 -19.06
CA ALA A 101 2.61 2.96 -18.66
C ALA A 101 1.13 3.00 -18.24
N LEU A 102 0.32 2.17 -18.88
CA LEU A 102 -1.10 2.00 -18.59
C LEU A 102 -1.33 0.74 -17.76
N ASP A 103 -2.37 0.77 -16.94
CA ASP A 103 -2.87 -0.42 -16.27
C ASP A 103 -3.63 -1.29 -17.28
N HIS A 104 -3.33 -2.59 -17.33
CA HIS A 104 -3.93 -3.48 -18.33
C HIS A 104 -5.44 -3.69 -18.12
N LEU A 105 -5.93 -3.57 -16.88
CA LEU A 105 -7.35 -3.75 -16.57
C LEU A 105 -8.15 -2.47 -16.80
N THR A 106 -7.68 -1.37 -16.20
CA THR A 106 -8.40 -0.09 -16.20
C THR A 106 -8.06 0.79 -17.39
N GLY A 107 -6.97 0.53 -18.12
CA GLY A 107 -6.52 1.36 -19.24
C GLY A 107 -6.03 2.77 -18.86
N LEU A 108 -5.96 3.07 -17.56
CA LEU A 108 -5.51 4.37 -17.05
C LEU A 108 -4.00 4.41 -16.92
N PRO A 109 -3.36 5.57 -17.15
CA PRO A 109 -1.97 5.75 -16.77
C PRO A 109 -1.81 5.53 -15.26
N LEU A 110 -0.74 4.84 -14.85
CA LEU A 110 -0.49 4.59 -13.42
C LEU A 110 0.95 4.79 -12.97
N VAL A 111 1.10 4.94 -11.66
CA VAL A 111 2.34 4.59 -10.94
C VAL A 111 2.15 3.20 -10.34
N GLN A 112 2.98 2.23 -10.75
CA GLN A 112 2.88 0.86 -10.25
C GLN A 112 3.30 0.76 -8.77
N PRO A 113 2.72 -0.18 -8.00
CA PRO A 113 3.17 -0.47 -6.63
C PRO A 113 4.68 -0.74 -6.52
N THR A 114 5.24 -1.45 -7.50
CA THR A 114 6.68 -1.75 -7.60
C THR A 114 7.52 -0.50 -7.84
N THR A 115 7.02 0.43 -8.67
CA THR A 115 7.62 1.75 -8.90
C THR A 115 7.65 2.53 -7.60
N TRP A 116 6.52 2.65 -6.89
CA TRP A 116 6.46 3.29 -5.58
C TRP A 116 7.46 2.68 -4.59
N LYS A 117 7.49 1.35 -4.48
CA LYS A 117 8.43 0.63 -3.63
C LYS A 117 9.88 0.97 -3.94
N GLY A 118 10.25 0.98 -5.22
CA GLY A 118 11.61 1.30 -5.67
C GLY A 118 12.01 2.74 -5.37
N HIS A 119 11.11 3.69 -5.62
CA HIS A 119 11.35 5.12 -5.33
C HIS A 119 11.43 5.39 -3.84
N LEU A 120 10.53 4.83 -3.04
CA LEU A 120 10.52 5.03 -1.60
C LEU A 120 11.74 4.36 -0.95
N ARG A 121 12.15 3.17 -1.39
CA ARG A 121 13.38 2.51 -0.89
C ARG A 121 14.62 3.35 -1.20
N PHE A 122 14.69 3.93 -2.41
CA PHE A 122 15.77 4.84 -2.77
C PHE A 122 15.78 6.10 -1.89
N ALA A 123 14.62 6.75 -1.71
CA ALA A 123 14.49 7.93 -0.87
C ALA A 123 14.84 7.63 0.59
N ALA A 124 14.45 6.47 1.10
CA ALA A 124 14.81 6.02 2.45
C ALA A 124 16.34 5.96 2.66
N GLY A 125 17.06 5.38 1.69
CA GLY A 125 18.53 5.34 1.74
C GLY A 125 19.17 6.73 1.66
N MET A 126 18.58 7.66 0.90
CA MET A 126 19.06 9.04 0.81
C MET A 126 18.73 9.87 2.06
N ALA A 127 17.62 9.58 2.72
CA ALA A 127 17.24 10.18 4.00
C ALA A 127 18.10 9.68 5.18
N GLY A 128 19.03 8.73 4.96
CA GLY A 128 19.90 8.21 5.99
C GLY A 128 19.23 7.19 6.92
N ILE A 129 18.13 6.57 6.48
CA ILE A 129 17.45 5.53 7.26
C ILE A 129 18.34 4.29 7.32
N GLU A 130 18.49 3.73 8.51
CA GLU A 130 19.29 2.53 8.77
C GLU A 130 18.88 1.35 7.88
N GLU A 131 19.87 0.65 7.33
CA GLU A 131 19.66 -0.46 6.39
C GLU A 131 18.86 -1.62 7.02
N THR A 132 18.95 -1.81 8.33
CA THR A 132 18.13 -2.79 9.08
C THR A 132 16.64 -2.42 9.02
N THR A 133 16.30 -1.15 9.24
CA THR A 133 14.93 -0.62 9.12
C THR A 133 14.46 -0.67 7.67
N ILE A 134 15.30 -0.31 6.70
CA ILE A 134 14.96 -0.43 5.27
C ILE A 134 14.63 -1.89 4.93
N ASN A 135 15.44 -2.86 5.35
CA ASN A 135 15.17 -4.26 5.04
C ASN A 135 13.90 -4.78 5.73
N ARG A 136 13.57 -4.28 6.92
CA ARG A 136 12.33 -4.60 7.64
C ARG A 136 11.09 -4.02 6.94
N LEU A 137 11.16 -2.77 6.50
CA LEU A 137 10.08 -2.08 5.80
C LEU A 137 9.83 -2.67 4.40
N PHE A 138 10.88 -2.86 3.60
CA PHE A 138 10.78 -3.21 2.18
C PHE A 138 10.95 -4.71 1.90
N GLY A 139 11.42 -5.47 2.88
CA GLY A 139 11.84 -6.86 2.72
C GLY A 139 13.26 -6.97 2.18
N SER A 140 13.86 -8.14 2.37
CA SER A 140 15.19 -8.49 1.87
C SER A 140 15.08 -9.53 0.75
N SER A 141 15.80 -9.31 -0.35
CA SER A 141 15.97 -10.33 -1.39
C SER A 141 17.41 -10.82 -1.40
N ARG A 142 17.64 -12.09 -1.06
CA ARG A 142 18.90 -12.79 -1.32
C ARG A 142 18.62 -14.23 -1.75
N GLY A 143 18.50 -14.44 -3.06
CA GLY A 143 18.85 -15.66 -3.83
C GLY A 143 18.55 -17.07 -3.32
N GLY A 144 17.83 -17.27 -2.21
CA GLY A 144 17.55 -18.54 -1.57
C GLY A 144 16.34 -18.45 -0.63
N GLU A 145 15.95 -19.58 -0.06
CA GLU A 145 14.70 -19.83 0.72
C GLU A 145 14.52 -18.98 2.01
N SER A 146 15.40 -18.00 2.27
CA SER A 146 15.44 -17.19 3.50
C SER A 146 15.03 -15.72 3.30
N GLY A 147 14.36 -15.38 2.20
CA GLY A 147 13.81 -14.04 1.97
C GLY A 147 12.63 -13.73 2.90
N GLN A 148 12.66 -12.58 3.57
CA GLN A 148 11.56 -12.09 4.40
C GLN A 148 10.78 -10.99 3.67
N ALA A 149 9.44 -11.09 3.69
CA ALA A 149 8.56 -10.05 3.20
C ALA A 149 8.73 -8.76 4.02
N GLY A 150 8.59 -7.60 3.37
CA GLY A 150 8.57 -6.32 4.05
C GLY A 150 7.25 -6.07 4.76
N ARG A 151 7.25 -5.10 5.68
CA ARG A 151 6.06 -4.64 6.42
C ARG A 151 5.23 -3.60 5.66
N LEU A 152 5.81 -2.98 4.62
CA LEU A 152 5.13 -1.99 3.78
C LEU A 152 4.48 -2.64 2.56
N HIS A 153 3.22 -2.28 2.35
CA HIS A 153 2.39 -2.65 1.22
C HIS A 153 2.05 -1.40 0.41
N PHE A 154 2.28 -1.49 -0.90
CA PHE A 154 2.18 -0.39 -1.84
C PHE A 154 0.95 -0.57 -2.73
N PHE A 155 0.30 0.53 -3.06
CA PHE A 155 -0.88 0.56 -3.92
C PHE A 155 -0.62 1.39 -5.16
N PRO A 156 -1.31 1.11 -6.28
CA PRO A 156 -1.16 1.89 -7.49
C PRO A 156 -1.68 3.32 -7.29
N THR A 157 -1.12 4.26 -8.05
CA THR A 157 -1.75 5.57 -8.26
C THR A 157 -2.28 5.62 -9.67
N PHE A 158 -3.59 5.71 -9.84
CA PHE A 158 -4.22 5.90 -11.14
C PHE A 158 -4.34 7.38 -11.46
N TRP A 159 -4.01 7.75 -12.69
CA TRP A 159 -4.18 9.11 -13.19
C TRP A 159 -5.49 9.22 -13.97
N ASP A 160 -6.58 9.51 -13.25
CA ASP A 160 -7.94 9.57 -13.80
C ASP A 160 -8.27 10.89 -14.52
N SER A 161 -7.55 11.94 -14.16
CA SER A 161 -7.77 13.34 -14.55
C SER A 161 -6.74 13.86 -15.57
N VAL A 162 -6.03 12.96 -16.27
CA VAL A 162 -5.10 13.35 -17.34
C VAL A 162 -5.88 14.02 -18.47
N SER A 163 -5.67 15.32 -18.63
CA SER A 163 -6.29 16.09 -19.70
C SER A 163 -5.76 15.67 -21.07
N LYS A 164 -6.66 15.55 -22.03
CA LYS A 164 -6.35 15.39 -23.45
C LYS A 164 -6.51 16.71 -24.20
N ASP A 165 -5.71 16.92 -25.24
CA ASP A 165 -5.91 18.04 -26.17
C ASP A 165 -7.15 17.82 -27.07
N GLU A 166 -7.45 18.79 -27.94
CA GLU A 166 -8.58 18.73 -28.88
C GLU A 166 -8.49 17.54 -29.85
N GLN A 167 -7.30 16.99 -30.04
CA GLN A 167 -7.03 15.83 -30.89
C GLN A 167 -7.01 14.52 -30.09
N GLY A 168 -7.31 14.56 -28.78
CA GLY A 168 -7.37 13.40 -27.91
C GLY A 168 -6.01 12.93 -27.36
N HIS A 169 -4.94 13.71 -27.54
CA HIS A 169 -3.60 13.33 -27.06
C HIS A 169 -3.38 13.73 -25.61
N ILE A 170 -2.66 12.88 -24.87
CA ILE A 170 -2.11 13.24 -23.56
C ILE A 170 -1.00 14.29 -23.74
N ALA A 171 -0.80 15.13 -22.73
CA ALA A 171 0.28 16.12 -22.70
C ALA A 171 1.65 15.47 -23.00
N ARG A 172 2.49 16.21 -23.74
CA ARG A 172 3.82 15.74 -24.16
C ARG A 172 4.91 16.72 -23.75
N ALA A 173 5.99 16.18 -23.20
CA ALA A 173 7.23 16.92 -23.03
C ALA A 173 8.14 16.64 -24.23
N VAL A 174 8.78 17.69 -24.75
CA VAL A 174 9.73 17.60 -25.86
C VAL A 174 11.15 17.67 -25.32
N ALA A 175 11.93 16.63 -25.56
CA ALA A 175 13.36 16.62 -25.28
C ALA A 175 14.14 16.71 -26.59
N THR A 176 15.05 17.69 -26.68
CA THR A 176 15.87 17.94 -27.88
C THR A 176 17.34 17.73 -27.53
N PRO A 177 17.89 16.51 -27.70
CA PRO A 177 19.32 16.30 -27.59
C PRO A 177 20.09 17.21 -28.56
N LEU A 178 21.12 17.89 -28.06
CA LEU A 178 21.99 18.76 -28.85
C LEU A 178 23.39 18.16 -28.96
N TYR A 179 24.02 18.33 -30.12
CA TYR A 179 25.46 18.16 -30.25
C TYR A 179 26.19 19.17 -29.37
N ARG A 180 27.22 18.74 -28.63
CA ARG A 180 27.89 19.59 -27.63
C ARG A 180 28.73 20.70 -28.26
N ASP A 181 29.32 20.43 -29.41
CA ASP A 181 30.19 21.32 -30.18
C ASP A 181 29.41 22.39 -30.95
N THR A 182 28.35 22.00 -31.66
CA THR A 182 27.58 22.93 -32.50
C THR A 182 26.36 23.51 -31.80
N ARG A 183 25.92 22.91 -30.68
CA ARG A 183 24.63 23.18 -30.02
C ARG A 183 23.42 23.00 -30.93
N THR A 184 23.55 22.24 -32.03
CA THR A 184 22.43 21.95 -32.94
C THR A 184 21.73 20.65 -32.55
N PRO A 185 20.43 20.49 -32.86
CA PRO A 185 19.70 19.24 -32.63
C PRO A 185 20.40 18.04 -33.28
N VAL A 186 20.45 16.93 -32.54
CA VAL A 186 21.00 15.67 -33.06
C VAL A 186 20.07 15.13 -34.14
N GLN A 187 20.57 15.10 -35.38
CA GLN A 187 19.79 14.62 -36.52
C GLN A 187 19.36 13.16 -36.32
N GLY A 188 18.10 12.86 -36.64
CA GLY A 188 17.51 11.53 -36.47
C GLY A 188 17.24 11.11 -35.03
N ARG A 189 17.53 11.96 -34.02
CA ARG A 189 17.21 11.71 -32.61
C ARG A 189 16.38 12.79 -31.94
N ALA A 190 16.35 14.00 -32.49
CA ALA A 190 15.59 15.12 -31.95
C ALA A 190 14.53 15.58 -32.97
N PRO A 191 13.33 16.01 -32.52
CA PRO A 191 12.84 16.04 -31.13
C PRO A 191 12.30 14.68 -30.64
N ILE A 192 12.51 14.37 -29.36
CA ILE A 192 11.93 13.20 -28.68
C ILE A 192 10.67 13.65 -27.95
N ASN A 193 9.53 13.10 -28.33
CA ASN A 193 8.28 13.27 -27.60
C ASN A 193 8.19 12.24 -26.48
N ILE A 194 7.68 12.65 -25.34
CA ILE A 194 7.47 11.81 -24.16
C ILE A 194 6.09 12.15 -23.63
N GLU A 195 5.19 11.16 -23.55
CA GLU A 195 3.91 11.36 -22.87
C GLU A 195 4.16 11.61 -21.38
N VAL A 196 3.47 12.62 -20.84
CA VAL A 196 3.61 13.01 -19.44
C VAL A 196 2.25 13.27 -18.83
N VAL A 197 2.13 12.96 -17.55
CA VAL A 197 1.11 13.50 -16.69
C VAL A 197 1.56 14.92 -16.31
N PRO A 198 0.80 15.97 -16.64
CA PRO A 198 1.24 17.35 -16.44
C PRO A 198 1.29 17.74 -14.96
N ALA A 199 2.05 18.79 -14.66
CA ALA A 199 1.99 19.43 -13.35
C ALA A 199 0.56 19.92 -13.04
N GLY A 200 0.21 19.94 -11.76
CA GLY A 200 -1.14 20.24 -11.27
C GLY A 200 -2.09 19.03 -11.27
N THR A 201 -1.74 17.92 -11.94
CA THR A 201 -2.58 16.71 -11.92
C THR A 201 -2.62 16.12 -10.52
N LYS A 202 -3.83 15.74 -10.09
CA LYS A 202 -4.08 15.13 -8.79
C LYS A 202 -3.74 13.64 -8.83
N GLY A 203 -3.13 13.14 -7.77
CA GLY A 203 -2.84 11.72 -7.55
C GLY A 203 -3.14 11.31 -6.12
N ILE A 204 -3.32 10.00 -5.91
CA ILE A 204 -3.52 9.41 -4.60
C ILE A 204 -2.37 8.44 -4.31
N PHE A 205 -1.62 8.69 -3.25
CA PHE A 205 -0.59 7.80 -2.71
C PHE A 205 -1.16 7.08 -1.49
N CYS A 206 -1.09 5.75 -1.48
CA CYS A 206 -1.47 4.93 -0.34
C CYS A 206 -0.31 4.01 0.07
N LEU A 207 0.01 4.03 1.36
CA LEU A 207 1.03 3.18 1.97
C LEU A 207 0.43 2.51 3.21
N LEU A 208 0.35 1.20 3.19
CA LEU A 208 -0.14 0.40 4.31
C LEU A 208 1.03 -0.28 5.01
N TYR A 209 1.04 -0.23 6.32
CA TYR A 209 1.96 -0.97 7.16
C TYR A 209 1.23 -2.03 7.97
N ILE A 210 1.82 -3.21 8.00
CA ILE A 210 1.40 -4.31 8.85
C ILE A 210 2.60 -4.69 9.73
N PRO A 211 2.46 -4.84 11.06
CA PRO A 211 3.54 -5.18 11.98
C PRO A 211 3.97 -6.67 11.89
N TYR A 212 3.94 -7.21 10.67
CA TYR A 212 4.32 -8.56 10.31
C TYR A 212 5.06 -8.56 8.96
N PRO A 213 6.03 -9.45 8.77
CA PRO A 213 6.51 -10.47 9.71
C PRO A 213 7.26 -9.89 10.93
N ARG A 214 7.05 -10.52 12.09
CA ARG A 214 7.78 -10.26 13.34
C ARG A 214 9.06 -11.09 13.31
N GLY A 215 10.19 -10.44 13.08
CA GLY A 215 11.50 -11.09 13.09
C GLY A 215 11.91 -11.52 14.50
N LYS A 216 13.09 -12.15 14.63
CA LYS A 216 13.63 -12.58 15.93
C LYS A 216 13.80 -11.42 16.92
N ASP A 217 14.17 -10.25 16.42
CA ASP A 217 14.40 -9.04 17.21
C ASP A 217 13.16 -8.13 17.22
N TRP A 218 11.96 -8.70 17.11
CA TRP A 218 10.71 -7.92 17.14
C TRP A 218 10.50 -7.23 18.48
N SER A 219 10.11 -5.95 18.43
CA SER A 219 9.65 -5.19 19.57
C SER A 219 8.55 -4.22 19.14
N ALA A 220 7.67 -3.81 20.05
CA ALA A 220 6.57 -2.90 19.74
C ALA A 220 7.06 -1.50 19.34
N GLU A 221 8.22 -1.10 19.85
CA GLU A 221 8.90 0.17 19.53
C GLU A 221 9.21 0.27 18.04
N GLN A 222 9.43 -0.87 17.36
CA GLN A 222 9.66 -0.90 15.92
C GLN A 222 8.50 -0.32 15.13
N ILE A 223 7.26 -0.37 15.63
CA ILE A 223 6.11 0.22 14.94
C ILE A 223 6.27 1.73 14.80
N VAL A 224 6.69 2.39 15.89
CA VAL A 224 6.91 3.83 15.93
C VAL A 224 8.14 4.21 15.11
N GLU A 225 9.23 3.44 15.22
CA GLU A 225 10.43 3.63 14.39
C GLU A 225 10.13 3.47 12.89
N ASP A 226 9.39 2.42 12.52
CA ASP A 226 9.01 2.10 11.15
C ASP A 226 8.11 3.20 10.58
N LEU A 227 7.19 3.73 11.37
CA LEU A 227 6.31 4.83 11.00
C LEU A 227 7.10 6.14 10.79
N GLN A 228 8.04 6.47 11.69
CA GLN A 228 8.92 7.64 11.56
C GLN A 228 9.81 7.54 10.32
N ALA A 229 10.48 6.41 10.12
CA ALA A 229 11.30 6.14 8.94
C ALA A 229 10.47 6.21 7.65
N SER A 230 9.26 5.64 7.66
CA SER A 230 8.36 5.69 6.49
C SER A 230 7.95 7.12 6.17
N ALA A 231 7.63 7.93 7.18
CA ALA A 231 7.28 9.33 7.02
C ALA A 231 8.41 10.17 6.41
N GLU A 232 9.63 10.02 6.93
CA GLU A 232 10.82 10.69 6.40
C GLU A 232 11.10 10.29 4.94
N ALA A 233 11.02 8.99 4.64
CA ALA A 233 11.19 8.50 3.28
C ALA A 233 10.10 9.02 2.33
N VAL A 234 8.83 9.07 2.76
CA VAL A 234 7.72 9.58 1.96
C VAL A 234 7.90 11.07 1.67
N LYS A 235 8.27 11.87 2.68
CA LYS A 235 8.58 13.29 2.52
C LYS A 235 9.69 13.49 1.48
N ALA A 236 10.83 12.82 1.66
CA ALA A 236 11.97 12.92 0.75
C ALA A 236 11.61 12.46 -0.68
N MET A 237 10.85 11.38 -0.82
CA MET A 237 10.41 10.88 -2.12
C MET A 237 9.50 11.87 -2.85
N LEU A 238 8.49 12.41 -2.16
CA LEU A 238 7.47 13.27 -2.80
C LEU A 238 7.97 14.69 -3.05
N LEU A 239 8.82 15.25 -2.16
CA LEU A 239 9.23 16.65 -2.23
C LEU A 239 10.61 16.89 -2.85
N GLU A 240 11.53 15.93 -2.77
CA GLU A 240 12.94 16.17 -3.12
C GLU A 240 13.41 15.32 -4.31
N TYR A 241 13.25 14.00 -4.23
CA TYR A 241 13.84 13.07 -5.20
C TYR A 241 12.91 12.72 -6.36
N GLY A 242 11.60 12.77 -6.11
CA GLY A 242 10.55 12.45 -7.06
C GLY A 242 10.40 10.96 -7.37
N PHE A 243 9.30 10.64 -8.06
CA PHE A 243 8.88 9.26 -8.34
C PHE A 243 8.65 8.96 -9.82
N SER A 244 9.24 9.73 -10.74
CA SER A 244 9.15 9.52 -12.20
C SER A 244 10.37 8.79 -12.78
N ALA A 245 10.25 8.21 -13.97
CA ALA A 245 11.38 7.69 -14.76
C ALA A 245 12.50 8.74 -15.00
N LYS A 246 12.17 10.04 -15.03
CA LYS A 246 13.13 11.13 -15.29
C LYS A 246 13.47 11.97 -14.04
N LYS A 247 13.74 11.32 -12.90
CA LYS A 247 14.13 12.01 -11.64
C LYS A 247 15.26 13.02 -11.78
N THR A 248 16.28 12.73 -12.60
CA THR A 248 17.43 13.62 -12.80
C THR A 248 17.06 14.93 -13.50
N ALA A 249 15.93 14.98 -14.21
CA ALA A 249 15.32 16.20 -14.75
C ALA A 249 14.32 16.86 -13.77
N GLY A 250 14.23 16.34 -12.53
CA GLY A 250 13.33 16.79 -11.48
C GLY A 250 11.87 16.36 -11.66
N TRP A 251 11.58 15.33 -12.45
CA TRP A 251 10.19 14.92 -12.70
C TRP A 251 9.59 14.12 -11.55
N GLY A 252 8.25 14.17 -11.43
CA GLY A 252 7.48 13.46 -10.41
C GLY A 252 7.67 14.02 -9.01
N ILE A 253 7.71 15.34 -8.86
CA ILE A 253 7.71 16.04 -7.56
C ILE A 253 6.28 16.47 -7.24
N ALA A 254 5.85 16.30 -6.00
CA ALA A 254 4.55 16.73 -5.49
C ALA A 254 4.61 18.15 -4.92
N GLN A 255 3.47 18.83 -4.90
CA GLN A 255 3.28 20.05 -4.12
C GLN A 255 3.22 19.69 -2.64
N ASN A 256 3.77 20.56 -1.78
CA ASN A 256 3.77 20.33 -0.32
C ASN A 256 2.37 20.42 0.28
N GLU A 257 1.52 21.28 -0.30
CA GLU A 257 0.17 21.51 0.16
C GLU A 257 -0.76 20.36 -0.27
N LEU A 258 -1.39 19.71 0.70
CA LEU A 258 -2.40 18.68 0.45
C LEU A 258 -3.80 19.27 0.52
N GLY A 259 -4.05 20.16 1.49
CA GLY A 259 -5.38 20.66 1.85
C GLY A 259 -6.01 19.87 3.02
N PRO A 260 -7.01 20.42 3.72
CA PRO A 260 -7.45 19.91 5.03
C PRO A 260 -7.98 18.47 5.06
N GLU A 261 -8.61 18.04 3.96
CA GLU A 261 -9.28 16.74 3.83
C GLU A 261 -8.37 15.64 3.24
N ASN A 262 -7.23 16.04 2.67
CA ASN A 262 -6.56 15.31 1.60
C ASN A 262 -5.41 14.43 2.09
N GLY A 263 -4.91 14.64 3.32
CA GLY A 263 -3.98 13.74 3.97
C GLY A 263 -4.62 13.07 5.19
N LYS A 264 -4.54 11.74 5.25
CA LYS A 264 -5.06 10.95 6.38
C LYS A 264 -4.05 9.88 6.79
N LEU A 265 -3.77 9.83 8.08
CA LEU A 265 -3.09 8.71 8.72
C LEU A 265 -4.08 8.02 9.66
N ILE A 266 -4.37 6.76 9.37
CA ILE A 266 -5.31 5.91 10.11
C ILE A 266 -4.49 4.86 10.84
N ILE A 267 -4.67 4.74 12.15
CA ILE A 267 -3.91 3.82 13.00
C ILE A 267 -4.87 2.95 13.79
N LYS A 268 -4.64 1.63 13.77
CA LYS A 268 -5.38 0.68 14.61
C LYS A 268 -4.69 0.49 15.95
N GLY A 269 -5.32 1.02 17.01
CA GLY A 269 -4.81 0.99 18.37
C GLY A 269 -3.79 2.08 18.68
N ALA A 270 -3.25 2.04 19.90
CA ALA A 270 -2.30 3.05 20.37
C ALA A 270 -0.91 2.87 19.77
N LEU A 271 -0.26 3.98 19.41
CA LEU A 271 1.16 4.07 19.08
C LEU A 271 2.01 4.07 20.36
N THR A 272 1.84 3.10 21.25
CA THR A 272 2.61 3.08 22.50
C THR A 272 3.81 2.14 22.42
N SER A 273 4.96 2.63 22.89
CA SER A 273 6.02 1.80 23.48
C SER A 273 5.51 1.29 24.82
N GLU A 274 4.53 0.40 24.82
CA GLU A 274 4.20 -0.36 26.02
C GLU A 274 4.92 -1.71 25.95
N ALA A 275 6.17 -1.64 26.40
CA ALA A 275 6.85 -2.75 27.07
C ALA A 275 5.92 -3.30 28.16
N GLY A 276 5.14 -4.32 27.79
CA GLY A 276 4.14 -4.88 28.71
C GLY A 276 3.04 -5.70 28.05
N GLN A 277 3.30 -6.42 26.97
CA GLN A 277 2.51 -7.62 26.73
C GLN A 277 2.79 -8.58 27.90
N GLN A 278 1.89 -8.63 28.88
CA GLN A 278 1.54 -9.96 29.34
C GLN A 278 1.04 -10.70 28.10
N SER A 279 1.86 -11.59 27.56
CA SER A 279 1.38 -12.62 26.66
C SER A 279 0.11 -13.18 27.30
N PHE A 280 -1.04 -12.95 26.67
CA PHE A 280 -2.31 -13.47 27.17
C PHE A 280 -2.09 -14.96 27.53
N LEU A 281 -2.24 -15.27 28.81
CA LEU A 281 -1.95 -16.61 29.30
C LEU A 281 -3.11 -17.49 28.85
N GLU A 282 -2.88 -18.33 27.83
CA GLU A 282 -3.89 -19.27 27.38
C GLU A 282 -4.35 -20.18 28.53
N PRO A 283 -5.63 -20.59 28.54
CA PRO A 283 -6.12 -21.48 29.58
C PRO A 283 -5.41 -22.82 29.50
N ASP A 284 -5.18 -23.43 30.66
CA ASP A 284 -4.78 -24.84 30.70
C ASP A 284 -5.84 -25.69 29.97
N VAL A 285 -5.39 -26.71 29.23
CA VAL A 285 -6.26 -27.64 28.50
C VAL A 285 -7.32 -28.26 29.43
N ALA A 286 -6.99 -28.46 30.71
CA ALA A 286 -7.91 -28.96 31.72
C ALA A 286 -9.08 -28.01 32.02
N PHE A 287 -8.96 -26.71 31.72
CA PHE A 287 -10.00 -25.70 31.92
C PHE A 287 -11.06 -25.73 30.81
N LEU A 288 -10.69 -26.19 29.60
CA LEU A 288 -11.58 -26.22 28.44
C LEU A 288 -12.87 -27.01 28.68
N LYS A 289 -12.84 -28.02 29.57
CA LYS A 289 -14.03 -28.81 29.92
C LYS A 289 -15.15 -27.99 30.58
N PHE A 290 -14.80 -26.87 31.23
CA PHE A 290 -15.73 -25.97 31.91
C PHE A 290 -16.30 -24.87 31.00
N MET A 291 -15.79 -24.76 29.77
CA MET A 291 -16.15 -23.70 28.81
C MET A 291 -16.90 -24.27 27.60
N ASP A 292 -17.80 -23.49 27.02
CA ASP A 292 -18.45 -23.80 25.76
C ASP A 292 -17.57 -23.46 24.55
N ASP A 293 -18.10 -23.70 23.35
CA ASP A 293 -17.37 -23.47 22.09
C ASP A 293 -17.04 -21.98 21.86
N GLN A 294 -17.73 -21.06 22.53
CA GLN A 294 -17.46 -19.62 22.47
C GLN A 294 -16.49 -19.15 23.56
N GLY A 295 -16.01 -20.06 24.41
CA GLY A 295 -15.14 -19.76 25.54
C GLY A 295 -15.89 -19.22 26.76
N ALA A 296 -17.23 -19.20 26.76
CA ALA A 296 -18.03 -18.84 27.92
C ALA A 296 -18.11 -20.01 28.92
N VAL A 297 -18.30 -19.73 30.21
CA VAL A 297 -18.50 -20.82 31.20
C VAL A 297 -19.81 -21.54 30.89
N LYS A 298 -19.79 -22.88 30.80
CA LYS A 298 -21.00 -23.65 30.55
C LYS A 298 -22.04 -23.40 31.64
N SER A 299 -23.32 -23.39 31.26
CA SER A 299 -24.46 -23.22 32.17
C SER A 299 -24.41 -24.15 33.39
N ASP A 300 -23.89 -25.36 33.21
CA ASP A 300 -23.80 -26.37 34.27
C ASP A 300 -22.83 -25.97 35.39
N TYR A 301 -21.88 -25.08 35.12
CA TYR A 301 -20.89 -24.60 36.10
C TYR A 301 -21.17 -23.17 36.58
N LEU A 302 -22.37 -22.64 36.31
CA LEU A 302 -22.82 -21.33 36.78
C LEU A 302 -23.78 -21.45 37.97
N GLY A 303 -23.67 -20.50 38.89
CA GLY A 303 -24.63 -20.26 39.96
C GLY A 303 -25.85 -19.48 39.47
N ILE A 304 -26.82 -19.30 40.36
CA ILE A 304 -28.07 -18.56 40.09
C ILE A 304 -27.78 -17.08 39.78
N ASP A 305 -26.65 -16.57 40.26
CA ASP A 305 -26.14 -15.22 40.05
C ASP A 305 -25.39 -15.05 38.72
N GLY A 306 -25.26 -16.10 37.91
CA GLY A 306 -24.53 -16.07 36.64
C GLY A 306 -23.00 -16.09 36.80
N ASN A 307 -22.48 -16.29 38.02
CA ASN A 307 -21.06 -16.45 38.28
C ASN A 307 -20.67 -17.94 38.33
N PRO A 308 -19.39 -18.30 38.12
CA PRO A 308 -18.92 -19.67 38.32
C PRO A 308 -19.19 -20.16 39.75
N LEU A 309 -19.66 -21.40 39.89
CA LEU A 309 -20.03 -22.02 41.17
C LEU A 309 -18.98 -21.80 42.28
N SER A 310 -19.39 -21.68 43.54
CA SER A 310 -18.44 -21.66 44.67
C SER A 310 -17.80 -23.04 44.89
N LYS A 311 -16.64 -23.08 45.55
CA LYS A 311 -15.95 -24.32 45.96
C LYS A 311 -16.89 -25.34 46.62
N SER A 312 -17.75 -24.86 47.51
CA SER A 312 -18.71 -25.69 48.25
C SER A 312 -19.80 -26.29 47.35
N GLN A 313 -20.27 -25.52 46.36
CA GLN A 313 -21.28 -25.95 45.40
C GLN A 313 -20.69 -26.95 44.39
N TYR A 314 -19.49 -26.69 43.89
CA TYR A 314 -18.79 -27.62 43.00
C TYR A 314 -18.49 -28.95 43.70
N ARG A 315 -18.02 -28.93 44.96
CA ARG A 315 -17.71 -30.15 45.72
C ARG A 315 -18.92 -31.07 45.92
N LYS A 316 -20.13 -30.50 46.03
CA LYS A 316 -21.37 -31.30 46.15
C LYS A 316 -21.66 -32.13 44.90
N ARG A 317 -21.14 -31.74 43.74
CA ARG A 317 -21.28 -32.49 42.49
C ARG A 317 -20.43 -33.75 42.43
N ARG A 318 -19.42 -33.88 43.30
CA ARG A 318 -18.47 -35.00 43.32
C ARG A 318 -17.81 -35.25 41.96
N GLU A 319 -17.58 -34.17 41.21
CA GLU A 319 -17.10 -34.20 39.83
C GLU A 319 -15.68 -33.65 39.75
N GLY A 320 -14.73 -34.48 39.30
CA GLY A 320 -13.34 -34.08 39.06
C GLY A 320 -12.59 -33.51 40.29
N ASP A 321 -11.45 -32.87 40.01
CA ASP A 321 -10.62 -32.25 41.03
C ASP A 321 -11.09 -30.82 41.34
N THR A 322 -11.38 -30.56 42.62
CA THR A 322 -11.79 -29.24 43.11
C THR A 322 -10.67 -28.20 42.97
N ALA A 323 -9.41 -28.61 43.00
CA ALA A 323 -8.27 -27.71 42.81
C ALA A 323 -8.21 -27.16 41.38
N ILE A 324 -8.46 -28.00 40.37
CA ILE A 324 -8.50 -27.59 38.96
C ILE A 324 -9.64 -26.59 38.73
N PHE A 325 -10.79 -26.79 39.36
CA PHE A 325 -11.92 -25.87 39.22
C PHE A 325 -11.65 -24.50 39.87
N GLU A 326 -11.01 -24.47 41.04
CA GLU A 326 -10.60 -23.20 41.67
C GLU A 326 -9.52 -22.48 40.84
N ALA A 327 -8.56 -23.19 40.26
CA ALA A 327 -7.56 -22.62 39.35
C ALA A 327 -8.22 -22.05 38.08
N PHE A 328 -9.17 -22.78 37.49
CA PHE A 328 -10.00 -22.27 36.40
C PHE A 328 -10.73 -20.98 36.78
N LYS A 329 -11.36 -20.93 37.96
CA LYS A 329 -12.08 -19.73 38.40
C LYS A 329 -11.17 -18.52 38.52
N SER A 330 -10.00 -18.68 39.12
CA SER A 330 -9.01 -17.61 39.26
C SER A 330 -8.58 -17.10 37.88
N TRP A 331 -8.21 -18.02 36.99
CA TRP A 331 -7.80 -17.68 35.62
C TRP A 331 -8.94 -17.02 34.83
N TYR A 332 -10.16 -17.53 34.93
CA TYR A 332 -11.31 -17.03 34.16
C TYR A 332 -11.77 -15.65 34.65
N GLN A 333 -11.60 -15.34 35.94
CA GLN A 333 -11.86 -14.00 36.48
C GLN A 333 -10.88 -12.97 35.89
N GLU A 334 -9.61 -13.33 35.73
CA GLU A 334 -8.56 -12.44 35.22
C GLU A 334 -8.54 -12.36 33.68
N HIS A 335 -8.74 -13.49 33.00
CA HIS A 335 -8.49 -13.62 31.55
C HIS A 335 -9.74 -14.03 30.73
N GLY A 336 -10.86 -14.37 31.38
CA GLY A 336 -12.03 -14.95 30.70
C GLY A 336 -12.70 -14.01 29.70
N LYS A 337 -12.74 -12.71 29.97
CA LYS A 337 -13.28 -11.72 29.01
C LYS A 337 -12.46 -11.67 27.73
N GLU A 338 -11.13 -11.58 27.84
CA GLU A 338 -10.24 -11.56 26.67
C GLU A 338 -10.28 -12.90 25.92
N TRP A 339 -10.38 -14.03 26.63
CA TRP A 339 -10.55 -15.36 26.03
C TRP A 339 -11.79 -15.46 25.15
N VAL A 340 -12.95 -15.04 25.67
CA VAL A 340 -14.22 -15.02 24.90
C VAL A 340 -14.10 -14.09 23.70
N CYS A 341 -13.48 -12.92 23.87
CA CYS A 341 -13.23 -11.97 22.79
C CYS A 341 -12.36 -12.57 21.67
N ARG A 342 -11.29 -13.29 22.03
CA ARG A 342 -10.41 -13.99 21.08
C ARG A 342 -11.14 -15.14 20.36
N ARG A 343 -11.99 -15.90 21.06
CA ARG A 343 -12.76 -17.02 20.49
C ARG A 343 -13.89 -16.57 19.56
N THR A 344 -14.53 -15.45 19.88
CA THR A 344 -15.67 -14.91 19.13
C THR A 344 -15.27 -13.89 18.05
N GLY A 345 -13.98 -13.57 17.92
CA GLY A 345 -13.46 -12.54 17.01
C GLY A 345 -13.75 -11.10 17.47
N LYS A 346 -14.41 -10.90 18.61
CA LYS A 346 -14.75 -9.60 19.18
C LYS A 346 -13.64 -9.11 20.11
N ILE A 347 -12.43 -8.92 19.60
CA ILE A 347 -11.33 -8.34 20.40
C ILE A 347 -11.79 -6.95 20.89
N ALA A 348 -11.55 -6.63 22.17
CA ALA A 348 -11.86 -5.33 22.76
C ALA A 348 -11.39 -4.22 21.81
N ALA A 349 -12.32 -3.32 21.46
CA ALA A 349 -12.11 -2.29 20.46
C ALA A 349 -10.85 -1.49 20.82
N TYR A 350 -9.80 -1.68 20.02
CA TYR A 350 -8.69 -0.75 20.00
C TYR A 350 -9.26 0.59 19.53
N GLU A 351 -9.19 1.63 20.35
CA GLU A 351 -9.58 2.97 19.91
C GLU A 351 -8.66 3.38 18.75
N GLU A 352 -9.29 3.61 17.60
CA GLU A 352 -8.62 4.03 16.38
C GLU A 352 -8.32 5.52 16.42
N GLN A 353 -7.18 5.88 15.83
CA GLN A 353 -6.74 7.27 15.78
C GLN A 353 -6.65 7.69 14.31
N ILE A 354 -7.40 8.74 13.94
CA ILE A 354 -7.34 9.36 12.62
C ILE A 354 -6.69 10.72 12.73
N TYR A 355 -5.58 10.89 12.04
CA TYR A 355 -4.84 12.14 11.99
C TYR A 355 -4.97 12.77 10.60
N ASN A 356 -5.48 14.00 10.54
CA ASN A 356 -5.48 14.79 9.31
C ASN A 356 -4.09 15.38 9.05
N ILE A 357 -3.59 15.26 7.82
CA ILE A 357 -2.31 15.79 7.38
C ILE A 357 -2.60 16.90 6.37
N THR A 358 -2.26 18.14 6.72
CA THR A 358 -2.56 19.33 5.90
C THR A 358 -1.48 19.63 4.86
N ASP A 359 -0.25 19.21 5.15
CA ASP A 359 0.92 19.35 4.29
C ASP A 359 1.90 18.17 4.49
N LEU A 360 2.79 17.97 3.53
CA LEU A 360 3.71 16.83 3.53
C LEU A 360 4.85 16.96 4.55
N GLU A 361 5.12 18.15 5.09
CA GLU A 361 6.11 18.34 6.15
C GLU A 361 5.58 17.84 7.50
N MET A 362 4.28 18.04 7.76
CA MET A 362 3.59 17.55 8.95
C MET A 362 3.52 16.02 9.06
N VAL A 363 3.77 15.29 7.96
CA VAL A 363 3.85 13.82 7.95
C VAL A 363 4.87 13.34 9.00
N VAL A 364 5.98 14.06 9.17
CA VAL A 364 7.03 13.74 10.16
C VAL A 364 6.70 14.35 11.54
N GLU A 365 6.22 15.60 11.58
CA GLU A 365 6.06 16.37 12.82
C GLU A 365 4.98 15.84 13.75
N ARG A 366 3.83 15.39 13.23
CA ARG A 366 2.77 14.80 14.06
C ARG A 366 3.17 13.45 14.68
N LEU A 367 4.12 12.75 14.06
CA LEU A 367 4.63 11.46 14.56
C LEU A 367 5.72 11.61 15.63
N ILE A 368 6.49 12.71 15.59
CA ILE A 368 7.55 13.00 16.56
C ILE A 368 6.99 13.73 17.79
N GLY A 369 5.93 14.53 17.63
CA GLY A 369 5.33 15.34 18.71
C GLY A 369 4.84 14.56 19.93
N GLN A 370 4.38 13.31 19.77
CA GLN A 370 3.84 12.51 20.88
C GLN A 370 4.91 11.86 21.78
N LYS A 371 6.18 11.80 21.35
CA LYS A 371 7.28 11.34 22.24
C LYS A 371 7.50 12.29 23.43
N LYS A 372 7.12 13.58 23.31
CA LYS A 372 7.34 14.59 24.36
C LYS A 372 6.25 14.64 25.43
N GLU A 373 5.01 14.26 25.11
CA GLU A 373 3.92 14.28 26.11
C GLU A 373 3.93 13.02 26.99
N ALA A 374 4.31 11.87 26.44
CA ALA A 374 4.47 10.63 27.23
C ALA A 374 5.66 10.68 28.21
N ALA A 375 6.71 11.46 27.90
CA ALA A 375 7.88 11.62 28.78
C ALA A 375 7.66 12.64 29.91
N ASN A 376 6.63 13.48 29.83
CA ASN A 376 6.33 14.49 30.85
C ASN A 376 5.27 14.05 31.86
N HIS A 377 4.70 12.84 31.70
CA HIS A 377 3.69 12.27 32.61
C HIS A 377 4.10 10.88 33.14
N ALA A 378 5.38 10.50 33.04
CA ALA A 378 5.95 9.29 33.63
C ALA A 378 6.77 9.62 34.88
#